data_AF-A0A852NPM9-F1
#
_entry.id   AF-A0A852NPM9-F1
#
_cell.length_a   1.000
_cell.length_b   1.000
_cell.length_c   1.000
_cell.angle_alpha   90.00
_cell.angle_beta   90.00
_cell.angle_gamma   90.00
#
_symmetry.space_group_name_H-M   'P 1'
#
loop_
_entity.id
_entity.type
_entity.pdbx_description
1 polymer ?
#
loop_
_entity_poly.entity_id
_entity_poly.type
_entity_poly.pdbx_seq_one_letter_code
_entity_poly.pdbx_strand_id
1 'polypeptide(L)'
;SLGNDPRSGCPSDVTVCQLSLGSVRPGILGNIPGNSFGNCPGNTLILTRLQRDRDPISIRIPTEHSQAPLASVLREFESIQREQRETNGCTDRQEWWTRRSQLDLRMKSLIQSLESQVLGCWRGLLLPSPAGNPPLDQESLALLPELRECGWEKP
;
A
#
# COMPACT_ATOMS: atom_id res chain seq x y z
N SER A 1 -0.05 -29.71 -14.26
CA SER A 1 0.75 -29.19 -13.13
C SER A 1 -0.11 -28.25 -12.31
N LEU A 2 -0.60 -28.71 -11.15
CA LEU A 2 -1.42 -27.87 -10.26
C LEU A 2 -0.53 -26.73 -9.74
N GLY A 3 -0.80 -25.51 -10.20
CA GLY A 3 -0.21 -24.32 -9.61
C GLY A 3 -0.70 -24.20 -8.17
N ASN A 4 0.25 -23.99 -7.24
CA ASN A 4 -0.05 -23.65 -5.86
C ASN A 4 -0.93 -22.40 -5.83
N ASP A 5 -2.25 -22.57 -5.70
CA ASP A 5 -3.17 -21.47 -5.48
C ASP A 5 -2.98 -20.95 -4.05
N PRO A 6 -2.46 -19.72 -3.86
CA PRO A 6 -2.21 -19.17 -2.52
C PRO A 6 -3.49 -19.00 -1.69
N ARG A 7 -4.68 -19.10 -2.31
CA ARG A 7 -5.98 -19.00 -1.63
C ARG A 7 -6.37 -20.29 -0.90
N SER A 8 -5.80 -21.43 -1.28
CA SER A 8 -6.20 -22.75 -0.75
C SER A 8 -5.83 -22.95 0.74
N GLY A 9 -4.77 -22.29 1.21
CA GLY A 9 -4.30 -22.34 2.61
C GLY A 9 -4.83 -21.22 3.51
N CYS A 10 -5.62 -20.26 3.00
CA CYS A 10 -6.11 -19.15 3.81
C CYS A 10 -7.38 -19.55 4.59
N PRO A 11 -7.44 -19.31 5.91
CA PRO A 11 -8.67 -19.52 6.67
C PRO A 11 -9.73 -18.48 6.27
N SER A 12 -11.01 -18.83 6.41
CA SER A 12 -12.16 -18.06 5.88
C SER A 12 -12.37 -16.69 6.54
N ASP A 13 -11.76 -16.46 7.70
CA ASP A 13 -11.80 -15.25 8.50
C ASP A 13 -10.64 -14.28 8.20
N VAL A 14 -9.67 -14.69 7.38
CA VAL A 14 -8.50 -13.87 7.06
C VAL A 14 -8.64 -13.22 5.68
N THR A 15 -8.37 -11.92 5.65
CA THR A 15 -8.15 -11.16 4.40
C THR A 15 -6.65 -10.90 4.27
N VAL A 16 -6.06 -11.28 3.14
CA VAL A 16 -4.66 -10.99 2.83
C VAL A 16 -4.59 -9.78 1.91
N CYS A 17 -3.87 -8.74 2.34
CA CYS A 17 -3.61 -7.56 1.52
C CYS A 17 -2.13 -7.55 1.11
N GLN A 18 -1.87 -7.64 -0.18
CA GLN A 18 -0.55 -7.51 -0.77
C GLN A 18 -0.37 -6.09 -1.32
N LEU A 19 0.67 -5.40 -0.84
CA LEU A 19 1.13 -4.12 -1.36
C LEU A 19 2.41 -4.38 -2.15
N SER A 20 2.44 -4.01 -3.43
CA SER A 20 3.62 -4.18 -4.28
C SER A 20 3.91 -2.94 -5.10
N LEU A 21 5.19 -2.66 -5.34
CA LEU A 21 5.62 -1.50 -6.11
C LEU A 21 5.89 -1.91 -7.55
N GLY A 22 5.15 -1.32 -8.48
CA GLY A 22 5.32 -1.48 -9.92
C GLY A 22 5.91 -0.23 -10.57
N SER A 23 6.68 -0.42 -11.64
CA SER A 23 7.11 0.66 -12.54
C SER A 23 6.33 0.55 -13.85
N VAL A 24 5.71 1.66 -14.27
CA VAL A 24 4.92 1.73 -15.50
C VAL A 24 5.65 2.64 -16.48
N ARG A 25 6.92 2.34 -16.75
CA ARG A 25 7.64 2.92 -17.88
C ARG A 25 7.75 1.90 -19.00
N PRO A 26 6.80 1.89 -19.96
CA PRO A 26 7.03 1.20 -21.22
C PRO A 26 8.08 1.99 -22.01
N GLY A 27 9.33 1.50 -22.03
CA GLY A 27 10.36 1.94 -22.98
C GLY A 27 11.24 3.12 -22.55
N ILE A 28 12.31 2.83 -21.79
CA ILE A 28 13.66 3.35 -22.10
C ILE A 28 14.61 2.15 -22.06
N LEU A 29 14.43 1.25 -23.03
CA LEU A 29 15.51 0.43 -23.58
C LEU A 29 16.03 1.25 -24.76
N GLY A 30 16.88 2.24 -24.47
CA GLY A 30 17.28 3.26 -25.44
C GLY A 30 18.37 4.16 -24.88
N ASN A 31 19.56 3.59 -24.70
CA ASN A 31 20.83 4.21 -25.05
C ASN A 31 21.04 5.66 -24.54
N ILE A 32 21.30 5.84 -23.24
CA ILE A 32 22.07 7.01 -22.79
C ILE A 32 23.40 6.50 -22.23
N PRO A 33 24.53 6.66 -22.94
CA PRO A 33 25.83 6.32 -22.40
C PRO A 33 26.19 7.40 -21.36
N GLY A 34 26.21 7.03 -20.08
CA GLY A 34 26.77 7.88 -19.04
C GLY A 34 26.14 7.85 -17.66
N ASN A 35 24.96 7.26 -17.45
CA ASN A 35 24.37 7.21 -16.11
C ASN A 35 24.21 5.78 -15.58
N SER A 36 25.08 5.46 -14.63
CA SER A 36 25.01 4.35 -13.70
C SER A 36 23.58 4.14 -13.18
N PHE A 37 23.10 2.91 -13.32
CA PHE A 37 22.03 2.24 -12.57
C PHE A 37 21.36 3.09 -11.47
N GLY A 38 20.55 4.06 -11.88
CA GLY A 38 19.83 4.96 -11.00
C GLY A 38 18.54 4.29 -10.57
N ASN A 39 18.52 3.80 -9.34
CA ASN A 39 17.36 3.26 -8.63
C ASN A 39 16.15 4.21 -8.76
N CYS A 40 15.30 4.01 -9.78
CA CYS A 40 14.02 4.69 -9.89
C CYS A 40 12.99 3.82 -9.15
N PRO A 41 12.62 4.15 -7.90
CA PRO A 41 11.57 3.42 -7.21
C PRO A 41 10.30 3.48 -8.05
N GLY A 42 9.73 2.31 -8.36
CA GLY A 42 8.53 2.21 -9.19
C GLY A 42 7.44 3.18 -8.71
N ASN A 43 6.80 3.87 -9.64
CA ASN A 43 5.91 4.97 -9.26
C ASN A 43 4.43 4.55 -9.21
N THR A 44 4.12 3.26 -9.23
CA THR A 44 2.75 2.76 -9.10
C THR A 44 2.68 1.76 -7.96
N LEU A 45 1.84 2.04 -6.97
CA LEU A 45 1.54 1.10 -5.89
C LEU A 45 0.40 0.20 -6.35
N ILE A 46 0.58 -1.11 -6.26
CA ILE A 46 -0.43 -2.12 -6.57
C ILE A 46 -0.89 -2.72 -5.24
N LEU A 47 -2.19 -2.55 -4.95
CA LEU A 47 -2.84 -3.14 -3.79
C LEU A 47 -3.74 -4.28 -4.26
N THR A 48 -3.41 -5.50 -3.85
CA THR A 48 -4.17 -6.70 -4.17
C THR A 48 -4.75 -7.30 -2.89
N ARG A 49 -6.06 -7.41 -2.86
CA ARG A 49 -6.80 -8.05 -1.77
C ARG A 49 -7.18 -9.46 -2.18
N LEU A 50 -6.84 -10.42 -1.32
CA LEU A 50 -7.11 -11.84 -1.48
C LEU A 50 -7.97 -12.30 -0.31
N GLN A 51 -9.06 -12.99 -0.61
CA GLN A 51 -9.94 -13.60 0.38
C GLN A 51 -10.33 -15.00 -0.10
N ARG A 52 -10.57 -15.91 0.84
CA ARG A 52 -11.06 -17.26 0.51
C ARG A 52 -12.42 -17.16 -0.18
N ASP A 53 -12.61 -17.93 -1.25
CA ASP A 53 -13.87 -18.03 -2.01
C ASP A 53 -14.38 -16.72 -2.64
N ARG A 54 -13.51 -15.71 -2.81
CA ARG A 54 -13.79 -14.48 -3.56
C ARG A 54 -12.73 -14.22 -4.63
N ASP A 55 -13.12 -13.52 -5.68
CA ASP A 55 -12.20 -13.07 -6.72
C ASP A 55 -11.24 -11.99 -6.17
N PRO A 56 -9.96 -12.03 -6.59
CA PRO A 56 -8.96 -11.12 -6.10
C PRO A 56 -9.20 -9.70 -6.63
N ILE A 57 -9.27 -8.72 -5.72
CA ILE A 57 -9.43 -7.31 -6.10
C ILE A 57 -8.04 -6.69 -6.22
N SER A 58 -7.65 -6.25 -7.41
CA SER A 58 -6.35 -5.62 -7.64
C SER A 58 -6.51 -4.20 -8.16
N ILE A 59 -5.86 -3.25 -7.47
CA ILE A 59 -5.99 -1.82 -7.75
C ILE A 59 -4.60 -1.23 -7.98
N ARG A 60 -4.50 -0.40 -9.01
CA ARG A 60 -3.26 0.33 -9.35
C ARG A 60 -3.43 1.79 -8.92
N ILE A 61 -2.52 2.25 -8.08
CA ILE A 61 -2.49 3.59 -7.52
C ILE A 61 -1.26 4.30 -8.09
N PRO A 62 -1.42 5.17 -9.10
CA PRO A 62 -0.33 5.97 -9.63
C PRO A 62 0.14 6.96 -8.57
N THR A 63 1.43 6.90 -8.21
CA THR A 63 2.06 7.77 -7.19
C THR A 63 2.94 8.86 -7.82
N GLU A 64 3.02 8.93 -9.16
CA GLU A 64 3.84 9.90 -9.93
C GLU A 64 3.41 11.35 -9.71
N HIS A 65 2.11 11.58 -9.60
CA HIS A 65 1.52 12.92 -9.51
C HIS A 65 0.98 13.24 -8.11
N SER A 66 1.23 12.37 -7.12
CA SER A 66 0.81 12.64 -5.75
C SER A 66 1.70 13.71 -5.12
N GLN A 67 1.13 14.52 -4.22
CA GLN A 67 1.86 15.58 -3.50
C GLN A 67 3.07 15.05 -2.72
N ALA A 68 3.06 13.77 -2.33
CA ALA A 68 4.25 13.05 -1.87
C ALA A 68 4.48 11.81 -2.75
N PRO A 69 5.51 11.80 -3.60
CA PRO A 69 5.88 10.59 -4.32
C PRO A 69 6.25 9.50 -3.31
N LEU A 70 5.77 8.28 -3.53
CA LEU A 70 5.99 7.13 -2.63
C LEU A 70 7.49 6.90 -2.35
N ALA A 71 8.34 7.18 -3.33
CA ALA A 71 9.79 7.24 -3.19
C ALA A 71 10.28 8.09 -2.00
N SER A 72 9.67 9.27 -1.81
CA SER A 72 10.04 10.19 -0.72
C SER A 72 9.59 9.64 0.63
N VAL A 73 8.40 9.05 0.69
CA VAL A 73 7.87 8.40 1.89
C VAL A 73 8.75 7.23 2.32
N LEU A 74 9.19 6.39 1.36
CA LEU A 74 10.09 5.27 1.63
C LEU A 74 11.47 5.71 2.10
N ARG A 75 12.04 6.78 1.52
CA ARG A 75 13.32 7.34 1.99
C ARG A 75 13.22 7.89 3.41
N GLU A 76 12.13 8.58 3.74
CA GLU A 76 11.92 9.09 5.10
C GLU A 76 11.76 7.93 6.10
N PHE A 77 11.06 6.87 5.70
CA PHE A 77 10.95 5.64 6.50
C PHE A 77 12.33 5.02 6.78
N GLU A 78 13.18 4.86 5.76
CA GLU A 78 14.54 4.34 5.90
C GLU A 78 15.41 5.22 6.81
N SER A 79 15.25 6.55 6.70
CA SER A 79 15.93 7.53 7.55
C SER A 79 15.55 7.35 9.02
N ILE A 80 14.24 7.26 9.32
CA ILE A 80 13.72 7.02 10.67
C ILE A 80 14.23 5.68 11.22
N GLN A 81 14.21 4.61 10.41
CA GLN A 81 14.70 3.30 10.86
C GLN A 81 16.19 3.30 11.19
N ARG A 82 17.00 4.04 10.42
CA ARG A 82 18.43 4.21 10.68
C ARG A 82 18.65 4.96 11.99
N GLU A 83 17.99 6.11 12.16
CA GLU A 83 18.15 6.96 13.34
C GLU A 83 17.60 6.28 14.61
N GLN A 84 16.55 5.47 14.50
CA GLN A 84 16.06 4.63 15.58
C GLN A 84 17.09 3.57 16.00
N ARG A 85 17.81 2.98 15.04
CA ARG A 85 18.90 2.02 15.32
C ARG A 85 20.06 2.69 16.07
N GLU A 86 20.41 3.91 15.69
CA GLU A 86 21.47 4.71 16.32
C GLU A 86 21.06 5.16 17.73
N THR A 87 19.79 5.56 17.91
CA THR A 87 19.24 6.00 19.21
C THR A 87 19.20 4.87 20.24
N ASN A 88 19.05 3.61 19.82
CA ASN A 88 19.10 2.46 20.72
C ASN A 88 20.46 2.27 21.42
N GLY A 89 21.53 2.89 20.92
CA GLY A 89 22.85 2.87 21.56
C GLY A 89 23.08 4.01 22.57
N CYS A 90 22.13 4.93 22.75
CA CYS A 90 22.27 6.09 23.63
C CYS A 90 22.06 5.71 25.10
N THR A 91 23.03 6.04 25.96
CA THR A 91 23.03 5.68 27.38
C THR A 91 22.52 6.79 28.30
N ASP A 92 22.33 8.02 27.81
CA ASP A 92 21.72 9.10 28.59
C ASP A 92 20.19 9.04 28.50
N ARG A 93 19.53 8.97 29.66
CA ARG A 93 18.09 8.75 29.78
C ARG A 93 17.30 9.91 29.20
N GLN A 94 17.69 11.16 29.46
CA GLN A 94 16.93 12.32 29.02
C GLN A 94 17.04 12.51 27.51
N GLU A 95 18.25 12.45 26.97
CA GLU A 95 18.50 12.52 25.54
C GLU A 95 17.82 11.37 24.77
N TRP A 96 17.86 10.14 25.32
CA TRP A 96 17.18 8.99 24.74
C TRP A 96 15.66 9.20 24.60
N TRP A 97 14.99 9.66 25.67
CA TRP A 97 13.55 9.91 25.64
C TRP A 97 13.17 11.01 24.65
N THR A 98 13.94 12.10 24.60
CA THR A 98 13.69 13.21 23.66
C THR A 98 13.85 12.76 22.21
N ARG A 99 14.95 12.07 21.88
CA ARG A 99 15.20 11.56 20.52
C ARG A 99 14.16 10.52 20.09
N ARG A 100 13.83 9.57 20.98
CA ARG A 100 12.82 8.54 20.73
C ARG A 100 11.43 9.15 20.47
N SER A 101 11.04 10.17 21.24
CA SER A 101 9.77 10.87 21.09
C SER A 101 9.68 11.65 19.77
N GLN A 102 10.75 12.34 19.36
CA GLN A 102 10.81 13.00 18.04
C GLN A 102 10.71 12.00 16.88
N LEU A 103 11.37 10.83 17.00
CA LEU A 103 11.25 9.76 16.02
C LEU A 103 9.82 9.22 15.91
N ASP A 104 9.14 9.02 17.05
CA ASP A 104 7.75 8.56 17.05
C ASP A 104 6.81 9.59 16.41
N LEU A 105 7.03 10.89 16.63
CA LEU A 105 6.25 11.95 15.98
C LEU A 105 6.48 11.97 14.45
N ARG A 106 7.73 11.82 14.00
CA ARG A 106 8.05 11.74 12.57
C ARG A 106 7.43 10.51 11.92
N MET A 107 7.51 9.35 12.57
CA MET A 107 6.86 8.12 12.10
C MET A 107 5.34 8.30 12.00
N LYS A 108 4.71 8.91 13.00
CA LYS A 108 3.28 9.21 12.98
C LYS A 108 2.90 10.10 11.80
N SER A 109 3.65 11.20 11.58
CA SER A 109 3.41 12.08 10.43
C SER A 109 3.58 11.34 9.11
N LEU A 110 4.59 10.48 9.01
CA LEU A 110 4.85 9.69 7.82
C LEU A 110 3.70 8.73 7.47
N ILE A 111 3.19 8.01 8.48
CA ILE A 111 2.04 7.11 8.32
C ILE A 111 0.80 7.90 7.87
N GLN A 112 0.56 9.07 8.47
CA GLN A 112 -0.56 9.94 8.07
C GLN A 112 -0.44 10.41 6.62
N SER A 113 0.78 10.75 6.17
CA SER A 113 1.03 11.10 4.76
C SER A 113 0.82 9.91 3.83
N LEU A 114 1.28 8.71 4.19
CA LEU A 114 1.03 7.48 3.42
C LEU A 114 -0.48 7.22 3.29
N GLU A 115 -1.23 7.29 4.39
CA GLU A 115 -2.67 7.04 4.37
C GLU A 115 -3.46 8.09 3.58
N SER A 116 -3.13 9.37 3.74
CA SER A 116 -3.89 10.47 3.12
C SER A 116 -3.50 10.72 1.67
N GLN A 117 -2.21 10.70 1.36
CA GLN A 117 -1.68 11.14 0.05
C GLN A 117 -1.37 9.97 -0.89
N VAL A 118 -1.05 8.79 -0.36
CA VAL A 118 -0.75 7.61 -1.20
C VAL A 118 -1.97 6.70 -1.30
N LEU A 119 -2.48 6.21 -0.16
CA LEU A 119 -3.63 5.30 -0.16
C LEU A 119 -4.95 6.03 -0.40
N GLY A 120 -5.12 7.23 0.17
CA GLY A 120 -6.30 8.06 -0.03
C GLY A 120 -7.61 7.33 0.27
N CYS A 121 -8.48 7.24 -0.73
CA CYS A 121 -9.75 6.51 -0.68
C CYS A 121 -9.58 4.99 -0.64
N TRP A 122 -8.45 4.46 -1.11
CA TRP A 122 -8.18 3.02 -1.15
C TRP A 122 -7.80 2.41 0.20
N ARG A 123 -7.67 3.22 1.26
CA ARG A 123 -7.43 2.73 2.63
C ARG A 123 -8.47 1.69 3.07
N GLY A 124 -9.72 1.83 2.59
CA GLY A 124 -10.81 0.93 2.93
C GLY A 124 -10.58 -0.50 2.45
N LEU A 125 -9.77 -0.68 1.39
CA LEU A 125 -9.47 -2.02 0.87
C LEU A 125 -8.59 -2.83 1.83
N LEU A 126 -7.80 -2.17 2.69
CA LEU A 126 -6.99 -2.80 3.74
C LEU A 126 -7.82 -3.28 4.93
N LEU A 127 -9.06 -2.81 5.07
CA LEU A 127 -9.92 -3.20 6.17
C LEU A 127 -10.52 -4.59 5.91
N PRO A 128 -10.57 -5.46 6.94
CA PRO A 128 -11.32 -6.70 6.86
C PRO A 128 -12.77 -6.39 6.45
N SER A 129 -13.30 -7.12 5.48
CA SER A 129 -14.73 -7.01 5.19
C SER A 129 -15.43 -7.88 6.21
N PRO A 130 -16.35 -7.33 7.04
CA PRO A 130 -17.18 -8.17 7.88
C PRO A 130 -18.00 -9.08 6.96
N ALA A 131 -18.06 -10.37 7.28
CA ALA A 131 -18.98 -11.27 6.62
C ALA A 131 -20.40 -10.95 7.10
N GLY A 132 -21.30 -10.56 6.17
CA GLY A 132 -22.71 -10.34 6.47
C GLY A 132 -22.99 -8.98 7.13
N ASN A 133 -22.89 -7.91 6.34
CA ASN A 133 -23.47 -6.62 6.71
C ASN A 133 -24.75 -6.42 5.89
N PRO A 134 -25.92 -6.88 6.36
CA PRO A 134 -27.17 -6.80 5.59
C PRO A 134 -27.49 -5.41 5.01
N PRO A 135 -27.23 -4.27 5.68
CA PRO A 135 -27.47 -2.96 5.06
C PRO A 135 -26.50 -2.65 3.91
N LEU A 136 -25.23 -3.08 4.01
CA LEU A 136 -24.25 -2.87 2.94
C LEU A 136 -24.52 -3.78 1.75
N ASP A 137 -24.98 -5.01 2.00
CA ASP A 137 -25.36 -5.94 0.95
C ASP A 137 -26.57 -5.41 0.16
N GLN A 138 -27.56 -4.83 0.85
CA GLN A 138 -28.73 -4.20 0.20
C GLN A 138 -28.34 -2.98 -0.65
N GLU A 139 -27.50 -2.08 -0.12
CA GLU A 139 -27.00 -0.92 -0.86
C GLU A 139 -26.17 -1.35 -2.08
N SER A 140 -25.34 -2.39 -1.94
CA SER A 140 -24.57 -2.92 -3.06
C SER A 140 -25.49 -3.43 -4.18
N LEU A 141 -26.57 -4.14 -3.84
CA LEU A 141 -27.55 -4.63 -4.80
C LEU A 141 -28.31 -3.48 -5.49
N ALA A 142 -28.56 -2.38 -4.78
CA ALA A 142 -29.19 -1.19 -5.36
C ALA A 142 -28.28 -0.46 -6.35
N LEU A 143 -26.95 -0.51 -6.15
CA LEU A 143 -25.95 0.10 -7.05
C LEU A 143 -25.58 -0.78 -8.25
N LEU A 144 -25.79 -2.09 -8.17
CA LEU A 144 -25.52 -3.03 -9.28
C LEU A 144 -26.11 -2.62 -10.65
N PRO A 145 -27.38 -2.18 -10.77
CA PRO A 145 -27.92 -1.78 -12.07
C PRO A 145 -27.13 -0.60 -12.69
N GLU A 146 -26.82 0.43 -11.90
CA GLU A 146 -26.07 1.60 -12.36
C GLU A 146 -24.63 1.25 -12.75
N LEU A 147 -24.00 0.35 -11.98
CA LEU A 147 -22.65 -0.13 -12.27
C LEU A 147 -22.61 -0.97 -13.55
N ARG A 148 -23.66 -1.75 -13.83
CA ARG A 148 -23.78 -2.51 -15.09
C ARG A 148 -23.94 -1.60 -16.30
N GLU A 149 -24.68 -0.50 -16.19
CA GLU A 149 -24.75 0.52 -17.24
C GLU A 149 -23.37 1.14 -17.54
N CYS A 150 -22.52 1.23 -16.52
CA CYS A 150 -21.14 1.69 -16.64
C CYS A 150 -20.15 0.61 -17.14
N GLY A 151 -20.63 -0.59 -17.50
CA GLY A 151 -19.80 -1.68 -18.01
C GLY A 151 -19.13 -2.56 -16.94
N TRP A 152 -19.56 -2.44 -15.67
CA TRP A 152 -19.07 -3.29 -14.59
C TRP A 152 -19.95 -4.54 -14.49
N GLU A 153 -19.47 -5.67 -15.03
CA GLU A 153 -20.29 -6.89 -15.14
C GLU A 153 -20.22 -7.81 -13.91
N LYS A 154 -19.11 -7.85 -13.16
CA LYS A 154 -18.94 -8.59 -11.89
C LYS A 154 -17.79 -8.02 -11.02
N PRO A 155 -17.86 -8.14 -9.68
CA PRO A 155 -16.68 -8.03 -8.80
C PRO A 155 -15.71 -9.20 -8.97
#